data_AF-A0A539EQ09-F1
#
_entry.id   AF-A0A539EQ09-F1
#
_cell.length_a   1.000
_cell.length_b   1.000
_cell.length_c   1.000
_cell.angle_alpha   90.00
_cell.angle_beta   90.00
_cell.angle_gamma   90.00
#
_symmetry.space_group_name_H-M   'P 1'
#
loop_
_entity.id
_entity.type
_entity.pdbx_description
1 polymer ?
#
loop_
_entity_poly.entity_id
_entity_poly.type
_entity_poly.pdbx_seq_one_letter_code
_entity_poly.pdbx_strand_id
1 'polypeptide(L)'
;YVPEAPSRPPQAEAAKASAPVAAVSDHWAVSGEAYDLKTLAPAVALSVTFTSDDLSATVRASTGRDGRYSARLPKKYAPYVVAVAKSGAPVDFVEEDALPYKDQSAKRRLEALSTLRETPVIHVPLSPPAEDDAMEFSFVVFR
;
A
#
# COMPACT_ATOMS: atom_id res chain seq x y z
N TYR A 1 -29.99 67.96 8.77
CA TYR A 1 -31.01 67.22 9.53
C TYR A 1 -31.04 65.81 8.94
N VAL A 2 -30.63 64.81 9.70
CA VAL A 2 -30.79 63.37 9.39
C VAL A 2 -31.89 62.87 10.34
N PRO A 3 -32.82 62.00 9.91
CA PRO A 3 -32.79 60.62 10.42
C PRO A 3 -33.27 59.59 9.37
N GLU A 4 -32.53 58.48 9.21
CA GLU A 4 -32.86 57.11 9.67
C GLU A 4 -33.34 56.20 8.54
N ALA A 5 -32.48 55.24 8.18
CA ALA A 5 -32.91 53.92 7.71
C ALA A 5 -33.37 53.12 8.94
N PRO A 6 -34.31 52.14 8.83
CA PRO A 6 -33.97 50.80 8.33
C PRO A 6 -35.15 50.09 7.61
N SER A 7 -34.95 49.07 6.79
CA SER A 7 -35.02 47.67 7.24
C SER A 7 -34.66 46.73 6.09
N ARG A 8 -33.57 45.98 6.23
CA ARG A 8 -33.24 44.84 5.37
C ARG A 8 -33.90 43.60 5.98
N PRO A 9 -34.74 42.84 5.24
CA PRO A 9 -35.32 41.63 5.78
C PRO A 9 -34.22 40.57 6.06
N PRO A 10 -34.44 39.69 7.06
CA PRO A 10 -33.47 38.72 7.53
C PRO A 10 -33.47 37.44 6.68
N GLN A 11 -32.34 36.72 6.75
CA GLN A 11 -32.19 35.27 6.59
C GLN A 11 -32.64 34.60 5.28
N ALA A 12 -31.63 34.23 4.48
CA ALA A 12 -31.56 32.86 3.96
C ALA A 12 -30.22 32.27 4.40
N GLU A 13 -30.29 31.56 5.52
CA GLU A 13 -29.31 30.56 5.93
C GLU A 13 -29.29 29.42 4.88
N ALA A 14 -28.25 28.61 4.92
CA ALA A 14 -28.09 27.34 4.19
C ALA A 14 -27.61 27.43 2.73
N ALA A 15 -26.31 27.63 2.60
CA ALA A 15 -25.51 26.68 1.83
C ALA A 15 -24.22 26.42 2.61
N LYS A 16 -24.31 25.64 3.70
CA LYS A 16 -23.20 24.74 4.01
C LYS A 16 -23.05 23.90 2.75
N ALA A 17 -22.04 24.21 1.95
CA ALA A 17 -21.58 23.33 0.90
C ALA A 17 -21.51 21.95 1.55
N SER A 18 -22.39 21.04 1.12
CA SER A 18 -22.29 19.64 1.46
C SER A 18 -20.85 19.27 1.13
N ALA A 19 -20.03 19.06 2.17
CA ALA A 19 -18.75 18.40 1.97
C ALA A 19 -19.08 17.16 1.15
N PRO A 20 -18.36 16.90 0.04
CA PRO A 20 -18.62 15.69 -0.72
C PRO A 20 -18.52 14.54 0.28
N VAL A 21 -19.63 13.82 0.45
CA VAL A 21 -19.62 12.53 1.14
C VAL A 21 -18.54 11.75 0.41
N ALA A 22 -17.41 11.50 1.08
CA ALA A 22 -16.26 10.86 0.45
C ALA A 22 -16.79 9.58 -0.20
N ALA A 23 -16.75 9.52 -1.54
CA ALA A 23 -17.24 8.36 -2.25
C ALA A 23 -16.35 7.19 -1.82
N VAL A 24 -16.94 6.19 -1.19
CA VAL A 24 -16.22 4.95 -0.84
C VAL A 24 -15.67 4.38 -2.14
N SER A 25 -14.35 4.29 -2.26
CA SER A 25 -13.73 3.77 -3.47
C SER A 25 -13.97 2.26 -3.55
N ASP A 26 -14.36 1.74 -4.71
CA ASP A 26 -14.44 0.29 -4.94
C ASP A 26 -13.06 -0.39 -5.06
N HIS A 27 -11.98 0.38 -4.88
CA HIS A 27 -10.60 -0.08 -5.00
C HIS A 27 -9.75 0.38 -3.82
N TRP A 28 -8.80 -0.47 -3.42
CA TRP A 28 -7.65 -0.08 -2.61
C TRP A 28 -6.52 0.45 -3.49
N ALA A 29 -5.96 1.60 -3.13
CA ALA A 29 -4.66 2.06 -3.60
C ALA A 29 -3.57 1.40 -2.74
N VAL A 30 -2.88 0.41 -3.31
CA VAL A 30 -1.76 -0.26 -2.64
C VAL A 30 -0.49 0.43 -3.07
N SER A 31 0.37 0.81 -2.14
CA SER A 31 1.71 1.30 -2.45
C SER A 31 2.73 0.73 -1.47
N GLY A 32 4.00 0.74 -1.84
CA GLY A 32 5.03 0.32 -0.92
C GLY A 32 6.43 0.43 -1.49
N GLU A 33 7.39 0.05 -0.66
CA GLU A 33 8.81 0.07 -0.99
C GLU A 33 9.36 -1.36 -1.02
N ALA A 34 10.26 -1.63 -1.95
CA ALA A 34 10.97 -2.90 -2.06
C ALA A 34 12.48 -2.65 -2.03
N TYR A 35 13.20 -3.37 -1.18
CA TYR A 35 14.65 -3.24 -1.06
C TYR A 35 15.33 -4.54 -0.64
N ASP A 36 16.63 -4.62 -0.88
CA ASP A 36 17.47 -5.76 -0.49
C ASP A 36 17.78 -5.68 1.01
N LEU A 37 17.46 -6.73 1.76
CA LEU A 37 17.60 -6.76 3.22
C LEU A 37 19.05 -6.52 3.68
N LYS A 38 20.02 -7.04 2.92
CA LYS A 38 21.45 -6.98 3.29
C LYS A 38 22.04 -5.60 3.03
N THR A 39 21.77 -5.02 1.86
CA THR A 39 22.40 -3.80 1.37
C THR A 39 21.55 -2.55 1.59
N LEU A 40 20.25 -2.70 1.84
CA LEU A 40 19.23 -1.65 1.78
C LEU A 40 19.15 -0.95 0.41
N ALA A 41 19.72 -1.56 -0.62
CA ALA A 41 19.58 -1.03 -1.97
C ALA A 41 18.15 -1.21 -2.46
N PRO A 42 17.56 -0.22 -3.16
CA PRO A 42 16.23 -0.36 -3.73
C PRO A 42 16.18 -1.55 -4.70
N ALA A 43 15.15 -2.36 -4.57
CA ALA A 43 14.95 -3.53 -5.40
C ALA A 43 14.21 -3.10 -6.68
N VAL A 44 14.99 -2.75 -7.69
CA VAL A 44 14.48 -2.20 -8.96
C VAL A 44 13.99 -3.30 -9.92
N ALA A 45 13.00 -2.93 -10.74
CA ALA A 45 12.45 -3.77 -11.81
C ALA A 45 11.94 -5.15 -11.33
N LEU A 46 11.41 -5.20 -10.11
CA LEU A 46 10.62 -6.32 -9.64
C LEU A 46 9.21 -6.22 -10.23
N SER A 47 8.64 -7.36 -10.58
CA SER A 47 7.22 -7.51 -10.90
C SER A 47 6.50 -8.00 -9.65
N VAL A 48 5.55 -7.22 -9.16
CA VAL A 48 4.67 -7.55 -8.04
C VAL A 48 3.31 -7.93 -8.62
N THR A 49 2.87 -9.15 -8.37
CA THR A 49 1.60 -9.67 -8.88
C THR A 49 0.66 -9.92 -7.70
N PHE A 50 -0.52 -9.33 -7.77
CA PHE A 50 -1.62 -9.54 -6.84
C PHE A 50 -2.66 -10.40 -7.54
N THR A 51 -2.96 -11.57 -6.97
CA THR A 51 -3.91 -12.52 -7.54
C THR A 51 -4.99 -12.78 -6.51
N SER A 52 -6.26 -12.62 -6.87
CA SER A 52 -7.35 -13.01 -5.97
C SER A 52 -7.36 -14.52 -5.78
N ASP A 53 -7.79 -15.00 -4.61
CA ASP A 53 -7.83 -16.44 -4.30
C ASP A 53 -8.66 -17.26 -5.30
N ASP A 54 -9.76 -16.67 -5.78
CA ASP A 54 -10.63 -17.25 -6.81
C ASP A 54 -10.12 -17.09 -8.25
N LEU A 55 -8.94 -16.49 -8.43
CA LEU A 55 -8.31 -16.14 -9.72
C LEU A 55 -9.16 -15.21 -10.61
N SER A 56 -10.22 -14.60 -10.09
CA SER A 56 -11.09 -13.67 -10.83
C SER A 56 -10.39 -12.34 -11.15
N ALA A 57 -9.32 -11.99 -10.45
CA ALA A 57 -8.55 -10.79 -10.67
C ALA A 57 -7.05 -11.04 -10.55
N THR A 58 -6.29 -10.47 -11.49
CA THR A 58 -4.83 -10.39 -11.39
C THR A 58 -4.40 -8.97 -11.72
N VAL A 59 -3.69 -8.34 -10.79
CA VAL A 59 -3.14 -6.99 -10.95
C VAL A 59 -1.63 -7.09 -10.87
N ARG A 60 -0.93 -6.40 -11.78
CA ARG A 60 0.53 -6.37 -11.79
C ARG A 60 1.02 -4.94 -11.58
N ALA A 61 2.03 -4.80 -10.76
CA ALA A 61 2.80 -3.58 -10.56
C ALA A 61 4.29 -3.87 -10.76
N SER A 62 5.07 -2.82 -10.94
CA SER A 62 6.52 -2.95 -11.03
C SER A 62 7.21 -1.90 -10.18
N THR A 63 8.34 -2.27 -9.59
CA THR A 63 9.13 -1.35 -8.78
C THR A 63 9.94 -0.40 -9.67
N GLY A 64 9.90 0.89 -9.32
CA GLY A 64 10.67 1.94 -9.94
C GLY A 64 12.16 1.89 -9.60
N ARG A 65 12.90 2.91 -10.04
CA ARG A 65 14.34 3.05 -9.74
C ARG A 65 14.63 3.31 -8.25
N ASP A 66 13.65 3.83 -7.55
CA ASP A 66 13.64 4.08 -6.11
C ASP A 66 13.14 2.86 -5.31
N GLY A 67 12.81 1.75 -5.98
CA GLY A 67 12.27 0.55 -5.34
C GLY A 67 10.79 0.68 -4.96
N ARG A 68 10.12 1.80 -5.27
CA ARG A 68 8.72 2.03 -4.93
C ARG A 68 7.79 1.48 -5.99
N TYR A 69 6.59 1.10 -5.60
CA TYR A 69 5.55 0.68 -6.53
C TYR A 69 4.16 1.11 -6.06
N SER A 70 3.19 1.07 -6.97
CA SER A 70 1.79 1.32 -6.68
C SER A 70 0.89 0.43 -7.52
N ALA A 71 -0.21 -0.07 -6.96
CA ALA A 71 -1.23 -0.87 -7.60
C ALA A 71 -2.63 -0.39 -7.18
N ARG A 72 -3.64 -0.67 -8.01
CA ARG A 72 -5.05 -0.45 -7.66
C ARG A 72 -5.76 -1.80 -7.65
N LEU A 73 -6.21 -2.25 -6.49
CA LEU A 73 -6.85 -3.55 -6.30
C LEU A 73 -8.35 -3.38 -6.08
N PRO A 74 -9.22 -4.00 -6.90
CA PRO A 74 -10.66 -3.99 -6.64
C PRO A 74 -11.02 -4.69 -5.32
N LYS A 75 -11.74 -4.03 -4.42
CA LYS A 75 -12.07 -4.56 -3.09
C LYS A 75 -12.93 -5.84 -3.15
N LYS A 76 -13.78 -5.95 -4.19
CA LYS A 76 -14.73 -7.07 -4.36
C LYS A 76 -14.09 -8.44 -4.63
N TYR A 77 -12.80 -8.50 -4.98
CA TYR A 77 -12.09 -9.76 -5.25
C TYR A 77 -11.03 -10.08 -4.17
N ALA A 78 -11.08 -9.41 -3.03
CA ALA A 78 -10.27 -9.80 -1.88
C ALA A 78 -10.66 -11.21 -1.38
N PRO A 79 -9.74 -11.98 -0.78
CA PRO A 79 -8.33 -11.68 -0.51
C PRO A 79 -7.42 -11.75 -1.76
N TYR A 80 -6.29 -11.05 -1.70
CA TYR A 80 -5.23 -11.13 -2.73
C TYR A 80 -3.95 -11.78 -2.20
N VAL A 81 -3.41 -12.75 -2.94
CA VAL A 81 -2.07 -13.31 -2.72
C VAL A 81 -1.05 -12.51 -3.51
N VAL A 82 0.09 -12.22 -2.90
CA VAL A 82 1.19 -11.47 -3.51
C VAL A 82 2.30 -12.41 -3.96
N ALA A 83 2.76 -12.24 -5.21
CA ALA A 83 3.94 -12.92 -5.74
C ALA A 83 4.91 -11.90 -6.32
N VAL A 84 6.20 -12.06 -6.04
CA VAL A 84 7.27 -11.17 -6.51
C VAL A 84 8.20 -11.93 -7.45
N ALA A 85 8.56 -11.31 -8.57
CA ALA A 85 9.48 -11.90 -9.54
C ALA A 85 10.46 -10.86 -10.08
N LYS A 86 11.66 -11.31 -10.46
CA LYS A 86 12.68 -10.51 -11.15
C LYS A 86 13.08 -11.21 -12.44
N SER A 87 12.97 -10.51 -13.57
CA SER A 87 13.26 -11.08 -14.89
C SER A 87 12.54 -12.41 -15.16
N GLY A 88 11.31 -12.57 -14.65
CA GLY A 88 10.50 -13.78 -14.81
C GLY A 88 10.79 -14.90 -13.82
N ALA A 89 11.82 -14.79 -12.97
CA ALA A 89 12.10 -15.77 -11.93
C ALA A 89 11.46 -15.35 -10.59
N PRO A 90 10.83 -16.27 -9.83
CA PRO A 90 10.27 -15.97 -8.51
C PRO A 90 11.37 -15.52 -7.55
N VAL A 91 11.05 -14.54 -6.70
CA VAL A 91 11.95 -13.99 -5.69
C VAL A 91 11.27 -14.12 -4.33
N ASP A 92 11.97 -14.74 -3.38
CA ASP A 92 11.54 -14.77 -2.00
C ASP A 92 11.60 -13.35 -1.41
N PHE A 93 10.54 -13.00 -0.69
CA PHE A 93 10.41 -11.70 -0.04
C PHE A 93 9.80 -11.89 1.35
N VAL A 94 9.92 -10.88 2.20
CA VAL A 94 9.29 -10.83 3.53
C VAL A 94 8.59 -9.50 3.66
N GLU A 95 7.37 -9.56 4.17
CA GLU A 95 6.50 -8.42 4.44
C GLU A 95 7.05 -7.62 5.63
N GLU A 96 6.98 -6.29 5.53
CA GLU A 96 7.34 -5.41 6.63
C GLU A 96 6.12 -5.06 7.46
N ASP A 97 5.75 -5.94 8.39
CA ASP A 97 4.60 -5.71 9.29
C ASP A 97 4.94 -4.92 10.56
N ALA A 98 6.23 -4.66 10.82
CA ALA A 98 6.71 -4.06 12.06
C ALA A 98 7.73 -2.95 11.80
N LEU A 99 8.69 -2.77 12.73
CA LEU A 99 9.79 -1.82 12.59
C LEU A 99 10.54 -2.05 11.28
N PRO A 100 10.55 -1.07 10.36
CA PRO A 100 11.16 -1.25 9.05
C PRO A 100 12.61 -1.72 9.16
N TYR A 101 13.02 -2.69 8.35
CA TYR A 101 14.39 -3.21 8.35
C TYR A 101 15.40 -2.09 8.09
N LYS A 102 15.05 -1.08 7.28
CA LYS A 102 15.89 0.12 7.08
C LYS A 102 16.26 0.87 8.37
N ASP A 103 15.43 0.77 9.40
CA ASP A 103 15.67 1.41 10.71
C ASP A 103 16.44 0.49 11.68
N GLN A 104 16.71 -0.76 11.27
CA GLN A 104 17.45 -1.73 12.08
C GLN A 104 18.97 -1.67 11.83
N SER A 105 19.74 -2.00 12.87
CA SER A 105 21.20 -2.10 12.75
C SER A 105 21.62 -3.18 11.76
N ALA A 106 22.78 -3.01 11.11
CA ALA A 106 23.30 -3.98 10.16
C ALA A 106 23.44 -5.39 10.75
N LYS A 107 23.82 -5.49 12.04
CA LYS A 107 23.89 -6.76 12.75
C LYS A 107 22.52 -7.45 12.82
N ARG A 108 21.47 -6.72 13.24
CA ARG A 108 20.12 -7.28 13.32
C ARG A 108 19.58 -7.72 11.96
N ARG A 109 19.86 -6.96 10.90
CA ARG A 109 19.48 -7.34 9.53
C ARG A 109 20.15 -8.63 9.08
N LEU A 110 21.42 -8.83 9.43
CA LEU A 110 22.12 -10.09 9.14
C LEU A 110 21.58 -11.26 9.96
N GLU A 111 21.22 -11.03 11.22
CA GLU A 111 20.56 -12.06 12.05
C GLU A 111 19.21 -12.46 11.44
N ALA A 112 18.38 -11.48 11.06
CA ALA A 112 17.11 -11.72 10.38
C ALA A 112 17.29 -12.45 9.05
N LEU A 113 18.29 -12.06 8.24
CA LEU A 113 18.62 -12.75 6.99
C LEU A 113 18.95 -14.23 7.21
N SER A 114 19.71 -14.57 8.25
CA SER A 114 20.01 -15.97 8.59
C SER A 114 18.73 -16.72 8.93
N THR A 115 17.90 -16.17 9.82
CA THR A 115 16.62 -16.80 10.21
C THR A 115 15.70 -17.03 9.01
N LEU A 116 15.53 -16.02 8.15
CA LEU A 116 14.65 -16.08 6.99
C LEU A 116 15.09 -17.13 5.95
N ARG A 117 16.38 -17.47 5.90
CA ARG A 117 16.88 -18.55 5.04
C ARG A 117 16.59 -19.95 5.58
N GLU A 118 16.38 -20.07 6.89
CA GLU A 118 16.14 -21.34 7.57
C GLU A 118 14.64 -21.61 7.78
N THR A 119 13.81 -20.58 7.73
CA THR A 119 12.36 -20.68 7.95
C THR A 119 11.57 -20.53 6.65
N PRO A 120 10.56 -21.39 6.39
CA PRO A 120 9.62 -21.15 5.30
C PRO A 120 8.87 -19.84 5.55
N VAL A 121 8.89 -18.93 4.57
CA VAL A 121 8.11 -17.69 4.63
C VAL A 121 6.67 -18.00 4.24
N ILE A 122 5.75 -17.69 5.15
CA ILE A 122 4.31 -17.84 4.92
C ILE A 122 3.75 -16.44 4.69
N HIS A 123 3.26 -16.20 3.48
CA HIS A 123 2.66 -14.93 3.10
C HIS A 123 1.20 -14.86 3.51
N VAL A 124 0.80 -13.74 4.11
CA VAL A 124 -0.59 -13.52 4.51
C VAL A 124 -1.33 -12.87 3.34
N PRO A 125 -2.49 -13.41 2.92
CA PRO A 125 -3.27 -12.77 1.88
C PRO A 125 -3.73 -11.36 2.29
N LEU A 126 -3.63 -10.42 1.36
CA LEU A 126 -4.04 -9.03 1.54
C LEU A 126 -5.56 -8.91 1.53
N SER A 127 -6.12 -8.51 2.68
CA SER A 127 -7.52 -8.16 2.87
C SER A 127 -7.67 -6.97 3.82
N PRO A 128 -7.35 -5.75 3.39
CA PRO A 128 -7.69 -4.57 4.17
C PRO A 128 -9.20 -4.48 4.43
N PRO A 129 -9.63 -3.77 5.48
CA PRO A 129 -11.03 -3.43 5.67
C PRO A 129 -11.62 -2.72 4.44
N ALA A 130 -12.93 -2.94 4.19
CA ALA A 130 -13.61 -2.33 3.05
C ALA A 130 -13.70 -0.80 3.15
N GLU A 131 -13.62 -0.25 4.36
CA GLU A 131 -13.61 1.18 4.65
C GLU A 131 -12.29 1.87 4.30
N ASP A 132 -11.18 1.14 4.26
CA ASP A 132 -9.89 1.68 3.83
C ASP A 132 -9.87 1.87 2.31
N ASP A 133 -9.32 2.98 1.85
CA ASP A 133 -9.15 3.27 0.42
C ASP A 133 -7.68 3.14 -0.02
N ALA A 134 -6.76 3.06 0.93
CA ALA A 134 -5.34 2.93 0.68
C ALA A 134 -4.69 1.98 1.69
N MET A 135 -3.64 1.29 1.27
CA MET A 135 -2.81 0.49 2.15
C MET A 135 -1.34 0.59 1.75
N GLU A 136 -0.47 0.48 2.75
CA GLU A 136 0.96 0.34 2.51
C GLU A 136 1.37 -1.13 2.63
N PHE A 137 2.14 -1.62 1.66
CA PHE A 137 2.72 -2.95 1.66
C PHE A 137 4.19 -2.85 1.26
N SER A 138 5.07 -2.68 2.22
CA SER A 138 6.51 -2.68 1.97
C SER A 138 7.06 -4.06 2.22
N PHE A 139 8.07 -4.46 1.46
CA PHE A 139 8.69 -5.77 1.61
C PHE A 139 10.18 -5.74 1.33
N VAL A 140 10.89 -6.69 1.90
CA VAL A 140 12.31 -6.89 1.64
C VAL A 140 12.53 -8.15 0.83
N VAL A 141 13.49 -8.09 -0.09
CA VAL A 141 13.98 -9.28 -0.78
C VAL A 141 15.28 -9.74 -0.15
N PHE A 142 15.49 -11.05 -0.12
CA PHE A 142 16.70 -11.64 0.41
C PHE A 142 17.14 -12.81 -0.48
N ARG A 143 18.34 -12.73 -1.04
CA ARG A 143 18.98 -13.82 -1.81
C ARG A 143 20.39 -14.06 -1.29
#